data_AF-A0A3L7RPS8-F1
#
_entry.id   AF-A0A3L7RPS8-F1
#
_cell.length_a   1.000
_cell.length_b   1.000
_cell.length_c   1.000
_cell.angle_alpha   90.00
_cell.angle_beta   90.00
_cell.angle_gamma   90.00
#
_symmetry.space_group_name_H-M   'P 1'
#
loop_
_entity.id
_entity.type
_entity.pdbx_description
1 polymer ?
#
loop_
_entity_poly.entity_id
_entity_poly.type
_entity_poly.pdbx_seq_one_letter_code
_entity_poly.pdbx_strand_id
1 'polypeptide(L)'
;MTAVEVPHRPVGYVVGAILAGGEAALVMAPGMAVSIAVDNRLGPAVPIDEAAIRQGIAQACQQAGWGVQAQAPVQLLARLERLPAQELKFRDARNGNGVTTATMQPFKADLEIRRGNELLWSRGTQNYPPTLLFLGEGETVQQAVTKWERPHQDFFTSLHLPPRIPRHDGPTKPGYSLFRSGTWEDVSLPAPKPAPAAGQPPIAPPRR
;
A
#
# COMPACT_ATOMS: atom_id res chain seq x y z
N MET A 1 -32.21 17.94 -10.61
CA MET A 1 -30.74 17.86 -10.40
C MET A 1 -30.19 16.87 -11.39
N THR A 2 -29.48 17.34 -12.42
CA THR A 2 -28.84 16.49 -13.42
C THR A 2 -27.47 16.07 -12.89
N ALA A 3 -27.25 14.77 -12.69
CA ALA A 3 -25.92 14.27 -12.36
C ALA A 3 -24.96 14.57 -13.51
N VAL A 4 -23.85 15.24 -13.21
CA VAL A 4 -22.75 15.41 -14.16
C VAL A 4 -21.96 14.12 -14.17
N GLU A 5 -21.94 13.43 -15.31
CA GLU A 5 -21.12 12.23 -15.50
C GLU A 5 -19.64 12.65 -15.39
N VAL A 6 -18.94 12.12 -14.38
CA VAL A 6 -17.49 12.31 -14.24
C VAL A 6 -16.82 11.33 -15.20
N PRO A 7 -16.14 11.80 -16.26
CA PRO A 7 -15.47 10.89 -17.18
C PRO A 7 -14.26 10.28 -16.48
N HIS A 8 -14.31 8.96 -16.31
CA HIS A 8 -13.21 8.16 -15.77
C HIS A 8 -12.37 7.52 -16.89
N ARG A 9 -12.26 8.17 -18.06
CA ARG A 9 -11.56 7.61 -19.22
C ARG A 9 -10.13 7.16 -18.91
N PRO A 10 -9.30 7.92 -18.16
CA PRO A 10 -7.95 7.46 -17.79
C PRO A 10 -7.96 6.16 -16.97
N VAL A 11 -8.97 5.97 -16.11
CA VAL A 11 -9.17 4.72 -15.37
C VAL A 11 -9.57 3.60 -16.34
N GLY A 12 -10.44 3.89 -17.31
CA GLY A 12 -10.81 2.95 -18.38
C GLY A 12 -9.61 2.46 -19.20
N TYR A 13 -8.63 3.32 -19.48
CA TYR A 13 -7.39 2.93 -20.16
C TYR A 13 -6.52 2.00 -19.31
N VAL A 14 -6.39 2.27 -18.01
CA VAL A 14 -5.65 1.39 -17.09
C VAL A 14 -6.33 0.04 -16.97
N VAL A 15 -7.65 0.02 -16.81
CA VAL A 15 -8.44 -1.21 -16.79
C VAL A 15 -8.27 -1.98 -18.10
N GLY A 16 -8.39 -1.30 -19.26
CA GLY A 16 -8.19 -1.91 -20.57
C GLY A 16 -6.79 -2.49 -20.77
N ALA A 17 -5.75 -1.79 -20.31
CA ALA A 17 -4.37 -2.27 -20.40
C ALA A 17 -4.10 -3.46 -19.46
N ILE A 18 -4.67 -3.46 -18.25
CA ILE A 18 -4.59 -4.60 -17.33
C ILE A 18 -5.31 -5.81 -17.94
N LEU A 19 -6.50 -5.61 -18.50
CA LEU A 19 -7.25 -6.69 -19.16
C LEU A 19 -6.53 -7.22 -20.40
N ALA A 20 -5.98 -6.33 -21.24
CA ALA A 20 -5.26 -6.72 -22.46
C ALA A 20 -3.89 -7.36 -22.19
N GLY A 21 -3.22 -6.96 -21.11
CA GLY A 21 -1.92 -7.53 -20.69
C GLY A 21 -2.04 -8.85 -19.91
N GLY A 22 -3.25 -9.24 -19.50
CA GLY A 22 -3.51 -10.47 -18.75
C GLY A 22 -2.68 -10.57 -17.47
N GLU A 23 -2.23 -11.77 -17.11
CA GLU A 23 -1.41 -12.00 -15.91
C GLU A 23 -0.06 -11.28 -15.97
N ALA A 24 0.50 -11.04 -17.16
CA ALA A 24 1.78 -10.35 -17.30
C ALA A 24 1.74 -8.87 -16.87
N ALA A 25 0.55 -8.27 -16.81
CA ALA A 25 0.32 -6.91 -16.31
C ALA A 25 0.17 -6.86 -14.78
N LEU A 26 0.22 -7.99 -14.08
CA LEU A 26 -0.01 -8.09 -12.65
C LEU A 26 1.27 -8.46 -11.89
N VAL A 27 1.47 -7.81 -10.75
CA VAL A 27 2.43 -8.20 -9.70
C VAL A 27 1.89 -9.43 -8.96
N MET A 28 0.59 -9.38 -8.64
CA MET A 28 -0.13 -10.45 -7.94
C MET A 28 -1.44 -10.77 -8.66
N ALA A 29 -1.77 -12.06 -8.72
CA ALA A 29 -3.01 -12.60 -9.23
C ALA A 29 -3.48 -13.78 -8.35
N PRO A 30 -4.79 -14.10 -8.34
CA PRO A 30 -5.29 -15.31 -7.70
C PRO A 30 -4.57 -16.57 -8.22
N GLY A 31 -4.28 -17.52 -7.33
CA GLY A 31 -3.55 -18.75 -7.61
C GLY A 31 -2.03 -18.63 -7.51
N MET A 32 -1.47 -17.41 -7.43
CA MET A 32 -0.02 -17.24 -7.29
C MET A 32 0.50 -17.74 -5.94
N ALA A 33 1.67 -18.38 -5.98
CA ALA A 33 2.37 -18.84 -4.79
C ALA A 33 3.15 -17.71 -4.10
N VAL A 34 3.05 -17.61 -2.78
CA VAL A 34 3.75 -16.63 -1.94
C VAL A 34 4.39 -17.29 -0.73
N SER A 35 5.55 -16.81 -0.31
CA SER A 35 6.19 -17.18 0.95
C SER A 35 6.07 -16.04 1.95
N ILE A 36 6.02 -16.34 3.25
CA ILE A 36 5.86 -15.34 4.32
C ILE A 36 7.13 -15.28 5.16
N ALA A 37 7.69 -14.09 5.30
CA ALA A 37 8.83 -13.80 6.17
C ALA A 37 8.48 -12.67 7.14
N VAL A 38 9.01 -12.75 8.36
CA VAL A 38 8.89 -11.71 9.38
C VAL A 38 10.28 -11.18 9.69
N ASP A 39 10.47 -9.87 9.54
CA ASP A 39 11.70 -9.13 9.84
C ASP A 39 11.42 -8.23 11.04
N ASN A 40 11.73 -8.75 12.22
CA ASN A 40 11.55 -8.04 13.48
C ASN A 40 12.82 -7.27 13.86
N ARG A 41 12.75 -5.94 13.80
CA ARG A 41 13.84 -5.01 14.17
C ARG A 41 13.53 -4.22 15.43
N LEU A 42 12.52 -4.62 16.21
CA LEU A 42 12.14 -3.92 17.45
C LEU A 42 13.06 -4.25 18.63
N GLY A 43 13.91 -5.27 18.49
CA GLY A 43 14.80 -5.77 19.54
C GLY A 43 14.09 -6.65 20.57
N PRO A 44 14.85 -7.32 21.46
CA PRO A 44 14.31 -8.31 22.39
C PRO A 44 13.41 -7.73 23.49
N ALA A 45 13.48 -6.41 23.74
CA ALA A 45 12.71 -5.74 24.77
C ALA A 45 11.23 -5.50 24.39
N VAL A 46 10.88 -5.69 23.11
CA VAL A 46 9.53 -5.51 22.60
C VAL A 46 8.99 -6.87 22.16
N PRO A 47 8.14 -7.52 22.97
CA PRO A 47 7.58 -8.81 22.59
C PRO A 47 6.67 -8.64 21.37
N ILE A 48 6.82 -9.53 20.39
CA ILE A 48 5.91 -9.65 19.26
C ILE A 48 5.48 -11.11 19.13
N ASP A 49 4.24 -11.32 18.67
CA ASP A 49 3.75 -12.64 18.32
C ASP A 49 3.96 -12.90 16.83
N GLU A 50 5.12 -13.46 16.46
CA GLU A 50 5.42 -13.79 15.07
C GLU A 50 4.47 -14.83 14.48
N ALA A 51 3.94 -15.73 15.31
CA ALA A 51 3.00 -16.75 14.86
C ALA A 51 1.65 -16.12 14.48
N ALA A 52 1.13 -15.20 15.31
CA ALA A 52 -0.07 -14.45 15.01
C ALA A 52 0.09 -13.57 13.76
N ILE A 53 1.25 -12.93 13.57
CA ILE A 53 1.56 -12.14 12.36
C ILE A 53 1.54 -13.04 11.12
N ARG A 54 2.24 -14.18 11.16
CA ARG A 54 2.27 -15.14 10.04
C ARG A 54 0.87 -15.65 9.71
N GLN A 55 0.08 -15.97 10.73
CA GLN A 55 -1.29 -16.44 10.56
C GLN A 55 -2.19 -15.36 9.95
N GLY A 56 -2.12 -14.11 10.43
CA GLY A 56 -2.88 -12.99 9.89
C GLY A 56 -2.57 -12.73 8.41
N ILE A 57 -1.30 -12.75 8.04
CA ILE A 57 -0.88 -12.62 6.63
C ILE A 57 -1.35 -13.81 5.81
N ALA A 58 -1.23 -15.04 6.32
CA ALA A 58 -1.67 -16.23 5.59
C ALA A 58 -3.18 -16.21 5.33
N GLN A 59 -3.98 -15.77 6.30
CA GLN A 59 -5.42 -15.57 6.15
C GLN A 59 -5.73 -14.51 5.09
N ALA A 60 -5.04 -13.37 5.13
CA ALA A 60 -5.21 -12.31 4.13
C ALA A 60 -4.84 -12.81 2.71
N CYS A 61 -3.80 -13.64 2.57
CA CYS A 61 -3.42 -14.26 1.31
C CYS A 61 -4.52 -15.19 0.79
N GLN A 62 -5.07 -16.04 1.67
CA GLN A 62 -6.15 -16.95 1.31
C GLN A 62 -7.40 -16.18 0.85
N GLN A 63 -7.76 -15.09 1.52
CA GLN A 63 -8.88 -14.21 1.13
C GLN A 63 -8.63 -13.53 -0.22
N ALA A 64 -7.39 -13.14 -0.51
CA ALA A 64 -6.99 -12.60 -1.81
C ALA A 64 -6.88 -13.68 -2.91
N GLY A 65 -7.03 -14.96 -2.55
CA GLY A 65 -6.91 -16.11 -3.45
C GLY A 65 -5.46 -16.49 -3.78
N TRP A 66 -4.48 -16.10 -2.97
CA TRP A 66 -3.07 -16.46 -3.14
C TRP A 66 -2.73 -17.73 -2.34
N GLY A 67 -1.83 -18.55 -2.88
CA GLY A 67 -1.39 -19.79 -2.24
C GLY A 67 -0.14 -19.58 -1.38
N VAL A 68 -0.22 -19.81 -0.08
CA VAL A 68 0.95 -19.73 0.81
C VAL A 68 1.78 -21.01 0.70
N GLN A 69 3.06 -20.88 0.39
CA GLN A 69 4.02 -21.98 0.29
C GLN A 69 5.30 -21.62 1.05
N ALA A 70 5.99 -22.62 1.60
CA ALA A 70 7.22 -22.39 2.37
C ALA A 70 8.34 -21.76 1.51
N GLN A 71 8.42 -22.15 0.24
CA GLN A 71 9.36 -21.63 -0.74
C GLN A 71 8.58 -21.20 -1.98
N ALA A 72 8.50 -19.90 -2.22
CA ALA A 72 7.88 -19.33 -3.40
C ALA A 72 8.75 -18.19 -3.93
N PRO A 73 8.74 -17.93 -5.25
CA PRO A 73 9.55 -16.88 -5.87
C PRO A 73 9.13 -15.46 -5.43
N VAL A 74 7.89 -15.30 -4.98
CA VAL A 74 7.37 -14.06 -4.40
C VAL A 74 7.34 -14.18 -2.88
N GLN A 75 7.89 -13.20 -2.20
CA GLN A 75 7.95 -13.14 -0.74
C GLN A 75 7.12 -11.96 -0.22
N LEU A 76 6.28 -12.25 0.77
CA LEU A 76 5.61 -11.29 1.63
C LEU A 76 6.48 -11.07 2.87
N LEU A 77 7.13 -9.92 2.94
CA LEU A 77 7.99 -9.55 4.05
C LEU A 77 7.24 -8.59 4.98
N ALA A 78 6.91 -9.07 6.17
CA ALA A 78 6.40 -8.25 7.26
C ALA A 78 7.57 -7.64 8.04
N ARG A 79 7.82 -6.35 7.88
CA ARG A 79 8.86 -5.62 8.62
C ARG A 79 8.23 -4.85 9.78
N LEU A 80 8.81 -5.01 10.96
CA LEU A 80 8.50 -4.22 12.15
C LEU A 80 9.75 -3.50 12.61
N GLU A 81 9.69 -2.16 12.72
CA GLU A 81 10.83 -1.36 13.15
C GLU A 81 10.42 -0.15 13.99
N ARG A 82 11.38 0.34 14.79
CA ARG A 82 11.28 1.66 15.43
C ARG A 82 11.91 2.69 14.53
N LEU A 83 11.18 3.77 14.27
CA LEU A 83 11.71 4.93 13.56
C LEU A 83 12.59 5.78 14.48
N PRO A 84 13.39 6.71 13.92
CA PRO A 84 14.08 7.72 14.71
C PRO A 84 13.11 8.57 15.53
N ALA A 85 13.60 9.11 16.64
CA ALA A 85 12.83 10.05 17.44
C ALA A 85 12.50 11.31 16.62
N GLN A 86 11.24 11.74 16.68
CA GLN A 86 10.74 12.95 16.04
C GLN A 86 10.20 13.91 17.09
N GLU A 87 10.47 15.20 16.90
CA GLU A 87 9.87 16.26 17.70
C GLU A 87 8.48 16.60 17.15
N LEU A 88 7.48 16.61 18.02
CA LEU A 88 6.12 16.98 17.75
C LEU A 88 5.82 18.31 18.43
N LYS A 89 5.11 19.20 17.73
CA LYS A 89 4.72 20.52 18.22
C LYS A 89 3.21 20.60 18.34
N PHE A 90 2.74 20.98 19.52
CA PHE A 90 1.33 21.13 19.84
C PHE A 90 1.05 22.58 20.20
N ARG A 91 -0.06 23.10 19.66
CA ARG A 91 -0.59 24.40 20.07
C ARG A 91 -1.73 24.16 21.04
N ASP A 92 -1.72 24.87 22.16
CA ASP A 92 -2.85 24.86 23.07
C ASP A 92 -4.06 25.55 22.39
N ALA A 93 -5.15 24.80 22.23
CA ALA A 93 -6.39 25.31 21.64
C ALA A 93 -7.08 26.36 22.53
N ARG A 94 -6.87 26.31 23.85
CA ARG A 94 -7.44 27.27 24.82
C ARG A 94 -6.62 28.55 24.91
N ASN A 95 -5.32 28.43 24.72
CA ASN A 95 -4.37 29.53 24.82
C ASN A 95 -3.48 29.55 23.57
N GLY A 96 -4.00 30.14 22.48
CA GLY A 96 -3.44 30.04 21.12
C GLY A 96 -1.99 30.54 20.91
N ASN A 97 -1.35 31.05 21.96
CA ASN A 97 0.03 31.52 21.96
C ASN A 97 1.03 30.50 22.55
N GLY A 98 0.57 29.42 23.19
CA GLY A 98 1.43 28.39 23.76
C GLY A 98 1.77 27.28 22.75
N VAL A 99 3.07 27.08 22.47
CA VAL A 99 3.56 25.89 21.76
C VAL A 99 4.29 24.99 22.77
N THR A 100 3.85 23.74 22.86
CA THR A 100 4.51 22.70 23.67
C THR A 100 5.09 21.65 22.75
N THR A 101 6.32 21.23 23.03
CA THR A 101 6.99 20.16 22.30
C THR A 101 6.88 18.84 23.05
N ALA A 102 6.85 17.74 22.30
CA ALA A 102 7.02 16.39 22.83
C ALA A 102 7.84 15.57 21.84
N THR A 103 8.57 14.58 22.34
CA THR A 103 9.34 13.65 21.50
C THR A 103 8.58 12.35 21.38
N MET A 104 8.52 11.82 20.16
CA MET A 104 7.96 10.51 19.88
C MET A 104 8.96 9.64 19.14
N GLN A 105 9.04 8.36 19.48
CA GLN A 105 9.70 7.34 18.66
C GLN A 105 8.64 6.38 18.06
N PRO A 106 8.21 6.61 16.81
CA PRO A 106 7.15 5.80 16.22
C PRO A 106 7.56 4.36 15.98
N PHE A 107 6.57 3.47 16.09
CA PHE A 107 6.65 2.13 15.52
C PHE A 107 6.12 2.17 14.10
N LYS A 108 6.74 1.38 13.23
CA LYS A 108 6.32 1.17 11.85
C LYS A 108 6.14 -0.31 11.60
N ALA A 109 5.04 -0.65 10.93
CA ALA A 109 4.76 -1.97 10.43
C ALA A 109 4.53 -1.88 8.92
N ASP A 110 5.36 -2.56 8.13
CA ASP A 110 5.25 -2.61 6.68
C ASP A 110 5.04 -4.04 6.21
N LEU A 111 4.18 -4.22 5.23
CA LEU A 111 4.11 -5.41 4.40
C LEU A 111 4.69 -5.06 3.02
N GLU A 112 5.74 -5.77 2.64
CA GLU A 112 6.38 -5.66 1.34
C GLU A 112 6.15 -6.93 0.52
N ILE A 113 5.80 -6.78 -0.76
CA ILE A 113 5.78 -7.85 -1.75
C ILE A 113 7.07 -7.74 -2.56
N ARG A 114 7.91 -8.77 -2.48
CA ARG A 114 9.22 -8.82 -3.12
C ARG A 114 9.36 -10.01 -4.06
N ARG A 115 10.19 -9.85 -5.09
CA ARG A 115 10.72 -10.94 -5.91
C ARG A 115 12.24 -10.83 -5.93
N GLY A 116 12.91 -11.72 -5.19
CA GLY A 116 14.32 -11.51 -4.85
C GLY A 116 14.51 -10.18 -4.12
N ASN A 117 15.36 -9.31 -4.66
CA ASN A 117 15.65 -7.99 -4.07
C ASN A 117 14.73 -6.86 -4.57
N GLU A 118 13.87 -7.14 -5.54
CA GLU A 118 12.98 -6.14 -6.14
C GLU A 118 11.72 -5.96 -5.27
N LEU A 119 11.43 -4.71 -4.89
CA LEU A 119 10.17 -4.34 -4.23
C LEU A 119 9.10 -4.10 -5.30
N LEU A 120 8.06 -4.94 -5.31
CA LEU A 120 7.00 -4.85 -6.30
C LEU A 120 5.80 -4.03 -5.80
N TRP A 121 5.52 -4.11 -4.51
CA TRP A 121 4.43 -3.40 -3.85
C TRP A 121 4.68 -3.33 -2.34
N SER A 122 4.19 -2.28 -1.68
CA SER A 122 4.20 -2.20 -0.22
C SER A 122 2.96 -1.51 0.31
N ARG A 123 2.64 -1.83 1.55
CA ARG A 123 1.66 -1.12 2.38
C ARG A 123 2.15 -1.15 3.80
N GLY A 124 2.03 -0.03 4.49
CA GLY A 124 2.42 0.04 5.89
C GLY A 124 1.51 0.94 6.70
N THR A 125 1.75 0.88 8.00
CA THR A 125 1.21 1.80 8.98
C THR A 125 2.33 2.27 9.90
N GLN A 126 2.14 3.44 10.48
CA GLN A 126 3.03 4.02 11.45
C GLN A 126 2.18 4.63 12.56
N ASN A 127 2.68 4.56 13.78
CA ASN A 127 2.05 5.24 14.90
C ASN A 127 2.16 6.76 14.71
N TYR A 128 1.05 7.44 14.97
CA TYR A 128 1.04 8.87 15.12
C TYR A 128 0.00 9.26 16.15
N PRO A 129 0.28 10.24 17.03
CA PRO A 129 -0.75 10.81 17.87
C PRO A 129 -1.81 11.52 17.00
N PRO A 130 -3.06 11.59 17.45
CA PRO A 130 -4.10 12.32 16.74
C PRO A 130 -3.75 13.80 16.63
N THR A 131 -4.33 14.46 15.62
CA THR A 131 -4.17 15.91 15.41
C THR A 131 -4.66 16.72 16.63
N LEU A 132 -5.62 16.19 17.37
CA LEU A 132 -6.12 16.76 18.62
C LEU A 132 -5.83 15.81 19.77
N LEU A 133 -5.00 16.26 20.72
CA LEU A 133 -4.73 15.57 21.97
C LEU A 133 -5.62 16.13 23.08
N PHE A 134 -6.39 15.26 23.72
CA PHE A 134 -7.11 15.57 24.95
C PHE A 134 -6.26 15.13 26.14
N LEU A 135 -5.91 16.08 26.99
CA LEU A 135 -5.12 15.82 28.20
C LEU A 135 -6.07 15.58 29.38
N GLY A 136 -5.78 14.55 30.18
CA GLY A 136 -6.39 14.40 31.50
C GLY A 136 -5.96 15.51 32.48
N GLU A 137 -6.60 15.56 33.64
CA GLU A 137 -6.22 16.50 34.70
C GLU A 137 -4.77 16.25 35.13
N GLY A 138 -3.93 17.29 35.05
CA GLY A 138 -2.50 17.20 35.38
C GLY A 138 -1.63 16.43 34.38
N GLU A 139 -2.20 15.92 33.28
CA GLU A 139 -1.44 15.17 32.27
C GLU A 139 -0.62 16.11 31.37
N THR A 140 0.65 15.76 31.17
CA THR A 140 1.55 16.46 30.25
C THR A 140 1.37 15.98 28.80
N VAL A 141 1.72 16.84 27.83
CA VAL A 141 1.71 16.48 26.40
C VAL A 141 2.60 15.26 26.13
N GLN A 142 3.77 15.17 26.76
CA GLN A 142 4.68 14.03 26.60
C GLN A 142 4.03 12.72 27.06
N GLN A 143 3.37 12.71 28.22
CA GLN A 143 2.67 11.52 28.73
C GLN A 143 1.56 11.08 27.78
N ALA A 144 0.81 12.05 27.21
CA ALA A 144 -0.22 11.76 26.24
C ALA A 144 0.36 11.16 24.94
N VAL A 145 1.49 11.67 24.45
CA VAL A 145 2.18 11.15 23.26
C VAL A 145 2.72 9.73 23.47
N THR A 146 3.33 9.44 24.63
CA THR A 146 3.89 8.12 24.94
C THR A 146 2.84 7.01 24.91
N LYS A 147 1.56 7.32 25.17
CA LYS A 147 0.46 6.34 25.02
C LYS A 147 0.34 5.78 23.59
N TRP A 148 0.78 6.56 22.59
CA TRP A 148 0.73 6.20 21.18
C TRP A 148 2.00 5.49 20.68
N GLU A 149 3.03 5.31 21.51
CA GLU A 149 4.27 4.60 21.15
C GLU A 149 4.12 3.10 21.42
N ARG A 150 3.28 2.41 20.64
CA ARG A 150 3.00 0.97 20.81
C ARG A 150 3.19 0.18 19.51
N PRO A 151 3.74 -1.03 19.53
CA PRO A 151 3.83 -1.84 18.31
C PRO A 151 2.47 -2.07 17.65
N HIS A 152 2.36 -1.85 16.33
CA HIS A 152 1.15 -2.14 15.55
C HIS A 152 1.14 -3.57 15.00
N GLN A 153 1.16 -4.59 15.86
CA GLN A 153 1.05 -5.98 15.40
C GLN A 153 -0.32 -6.28 14.76
N ASP A 154 -1.37 -5.61 15.24
CA ASP A 154 -2.75 -5.73 14.74
C ASP A 154 -2.91 -5.31 13.26
N PHE A 155 -1.92 -4.58 12.74
CA PHE A 155 -1.84 -4.28 11.31
C PHE A 155 -1.89 -5.55 10.48
N PHE A 156 -1.14 -6.59 10.87
CA PHE A 156 -1.02 -7.83 10.09
C PHE A 156 -2.22 -8.76 10.25
N THR A 157 -2.94 -8.69 11.36
CA THR A 157 -4.14 -9.51 11.61
C THR A 157 -5.39 -8.91 10.95
N SER A 158 -5.39 -7.61 10.66
CA SER A 158 -6.48 -6.89 9.98
C SER A 158 -6.20 -6.59 8.50
N LEU A 159 -5.18 -7.22 7.91
CA LEU A 159 -4.80 -7.01 6.52
C LEU A 159 -5.92 -7.40 5.55
N HIS A 160 -6.28 -6.46 4.68
CA HIS A 160 -7.07 -6.74 3.49
C HIS A 160 -6.19 -6.56 2.25
N LEU A 161 -5.92 -7.67 1.57
CA LEU A 161 -5.08 -7.70 0.37
C LEU A 161 -5.97 -7.72 -0.88
N PRO A 162 -5.75 -6.83 -1.86
CA PRO A 162 -6.48 -6.88 -3.11
C PRO A 162 -6.11 -8.16 -3.87
N PRO A 163 -7.07 -8.89 -4.45
CA PRO A 163 -6.79 -10.16 -5.14
C PRO A 163 -5.87 -9.99 -6.36
N ARG A 164 -5.88 -8.80 -6.97
CA ARG A 164 -5.02 -8.43 -8.11
C ARG A 164 -4.27 -7.14 -7.80
N ILE A 165 -2.96 -7.14 -8.03
CA ILE A 165 -2.11 -5.95 -7.91
C ILE A 165 -1.50 -5.66 -9.28
N PRO A 166 -1.86 -4.54 -9.94
CA PRO A 166 -1.26 -4.15 -11.20
C PRO A 166 0.23 -3.81 -11.08
N ARG A 167 0.98 -4.05 -12.14
CA ARG A 167 2.35 -3.55 -12.29
C ARG A 167 2.36 -2.03 -12.41
N HIS A 168 3.29 -1.38 -11.72
CA HIS A 168 3.48 0.07 -11.78
C HIS A 168 4.62 0.47 -12.74
N ASP A 169 5.44 -0.49 -13.15
CA ASP A 169 6.61 -0.35 -14.02
C ASP A 169 6.29 -0.59 -15.51
N GLY A 170 5.03 -0.90 -15.83
CA GLY A 170 4.54 -0.99 -17.21
C GLY A 170 4.36 0.39 -17.87
N PRO A 171 4.09 0.43 -19.19
CA PRO A 171 3.84 1.67 -19.92
C PRO A 171 2.57 2.40 -19.46
N THR A 172 1.73 1.75 -18.66
CA THR A 172 0.42 2.25 -18.25
C THR A 172 0.51 3.04 -16.95
N LYS A 173 0.73 4.35 -17.05
CA LYS A 173 0.54 5.27 -15.91
C LYS A 173 -0.92 5.72 -15.88
N PRO A 174 -1.60 5.70 -14.72
CA PRO A 174 -2.94 6.26 -14.62
C PRO A 174 -2.86 7.75 -14.93
N GLY A 175 -3.65 8.18 -15.90
CA GLY A 175 -3.90 9.59 -16.11
C GLY A 175 -4.86 10.17 -15.07
N TYR A 176 -5.13 11.46 -15.19
CA TYR A 176 -6.14 12.13 -14.39
C TYR A 176 -7.00 13.05 -15.26
N SER A 177 -8.22 13.31 -14.80
CA SER A 177 -9.17 14.22 -15.44
C SER A 177 -9.32 15.47 -14.60
N LEU A 178 -9.35 16.64 -15.25
CA LEU A 178 -9.57 17.94 -14.63
C LEU A 178 -10.86 18.55 -15.16
N PHE A 179 -11.59 19.27 -14.31
CA PHE A 179 -12.70 20.10 -14.75
C PHE A 179 -12.20 21.51 -15.05
N ARG A 180 -12.27 21.95 -16.31
CA ARG A 180 -11.86 23.28 -16.76
C ARG A 180 -12.95 23.87 -17.65
N SER A 181 -13.28 25.14 -17.40
CA SER A 181 -14.19 25.93 -18.24
C SER A 181 -15.54 25.26 -18.53
N GLY A 182 -16.11 24.53 -17.56
CA GLY A 182 -17.39 23.85 -17.71
C GLY A 182 -17.32 22.45 -18.36
N THR A 183 -16.13 21.96 -18.69
CA THR A 183 -15.90 20.67 -19.33
C THR A 183 -14.81 19.85 -18.61
N TRP A 184 -14.94 18.52 -18.65
CA TRP A 184 -13.89 17.63 -18.18
C TRP A 184 -12.85 17.39 -19.28
N GLU A 185 -11.56 17.48 -18.91
CA GLU A 185 -10.40 17.28 -19.78
C GLU A 185 -9.47 16.19 -19.18
N ASP A 186 -9.01 15.25 -19.99
CA ASP A 186 -8.03 14.23 -19.57
C ASP A 186 -6.60 14.72 -19.80
N VAL A 187 -5.74 14.71 -18.78
CA VAL A 187 -4.42 15.36 -18.81
C VAL A 187 -3.25 14.38 -19.04
N SER A 188 -3.51 13.08 -19.13
CA SER A 188 -2.49 12.09 -19.50
C SER A 188 -3.09 10.75 -19.90
N LEU A 189 -3.39 10.54 -21.17
CA LEU A 189 -3.73 9.21 -21.69
C LEU A 189 -2.45 8.47 -22.10
N PRO A 190 -2.29 7.16 -21.81
CA PRO A 190 -1.26 6.37 -22.46
C PRO A 190 -1.46 6.46 -23.97
N ALA A 191 -0.38 6.63 -24.75
CA ALA A 191 -0.49 6.66 -26.20
C ALA A 191 -1.23 5.39 -26.68
N PRO A 192 -2.23 5.50 -27.58
CA PRO A 192 -2.89 4.33 -28.12
C PRO A 192 -1.84 3.42 -28.74
N LYS A 193 -1.88 2.12 -28.40
CA LYS A 193 -1.04 1.11 -29.05
C LYS A 193 -1.26 1.27 -30.57
N PRO A 194 -0.21 1.43 -31.39
CA PRO A 194 -0.40 1.52 -32.83
C PRO A 194 -1.16 0.26 -33.27
N ALA A 195 -2.21 0.46 -34.06
CA ALA A 195 -2.91 -0.65 -34.69
C ALA A 195 -1.87 -1.55 -35.38
N PRO A 196 -2.01 -2.89 -35.35
CA PRO A 196 -1.15 -3.75 -36.15
C PRO A 196 -1.18 -3.23 -37.58
N ALA A 197 0.00 -2.94 -38.14
CA ALA A 197 0.11 -2.40 -39.48
C ALA A 197 -0.70 -3.29 -40.43
N ALA A 198 -1.65 -2.69 -41.14
CA ALA A 198 -2.42 -3.38 -42.17
C ALA A 198 -1.43 -3.94 -43.19
N GLY A 199 -1.15 -5.26 -43.13
CA GLY A 199 -0.23 -5.93 -44.05
C GLY A 199 0.71 -6.98 -43.48
N GLN A 200 0.76 -7.24 -42.16
CA GLN A 200 1.49 -8.43 -41.68
C GLN A 200 0.64 -9.69 -41.86
N PRO A 201 1.06 -10.66 -42.71
CA PRO A 201 0.35 -11.92 -42.83
C PRO A 201 0.42 -12.71 -41.51
N PRO A 202 -0.61 -13.53 -41.20
CA PRO A 202 -0.66 -14.29 -39.96
C PRO A 202 0.58 -15.18 -39.82
N ILE A 203 1.28 -15.07 -38.69
CA ILE A 203 2.37 -15.96 -38.30
C ILE A 203 1.77 -17.37 -38.20
N ALA A 204 2.18 -18.27 -39.11
CA ALA A 204 1.75 -19.66 -39.09
C ALA A 204 2.22 -20.34 -37.79
N PRO A 205 1.40 -21.21 -37.18
CA PRO A 205 1.81 -21.96 -36.00
C PRO A 205 2.97 -22.90 -36.32
N PRO A 206 3.88 -23.15 -35.36
CA PRO A 206 5.00 -24.06 -35.56
C PRO A 206 4.47 -25.46 -35.89
N ARG A 207 4.96 -26.03 -36.99
CA ARG A 207 4.73 -27.44 -37.31
C ARG A 207 5.38 -28.30 -36.22
N ARG A 208 4.62 -29.27 -35.72
CA ARG A 208 5.05 -30.30 -34.77
C ARG A 208 6.21 -31.11 -35.30
#